data_AF-A0A1F7G8T2-F1
#
_entry.id   AF-A0A1F7G8T2-F1
#
_cell.length_a   1.000
_cell.length_b   1.000
_cell.length_c   1.000
_cell.angle_alpha   90.00
_cell.angle_beta   90.00
_cell.angle_gamma   90.00
#
_symmetry.space_group_name_H-M   'P 1'
#
loop_
_entity.id
_entity.type
_entity.pdbx_description
1 polymer ?
#
loop_
_entity_poly.entity_id
_entity_poly.type
_entity_poly.pdbx_seq_one_letter_code
_entity_poly.pdbx_strand_id
1 'polypeptide(L)'
;MHKIKIPNKKLSSFIDDFTLIDLDKNIINKFLKGPTNDLKDNIHLHSAAEEDCDIFLTFDKKLLAMRFFGKAQIMSPTNFK
;
A
#
# COMPACT_ATOMS: atom_id res chain seq x y z
N MET A 1 21.67 -2.24 -10.10
CA MET A 1 20.75 -1.24 -9.50
C MET A 1 20.15 -0.42 -10.64
N HIS A 2 18.92 -0.74 -11.07
CA HIS A 2 18.25 -0.01 -12.14
C HIS A 2 17.61 1.24 -11.54
N LYS A 3 18.17 2.44 -11.81
CA LYS A 3 17.56 3.70 -11.38
C LYS A 3 16.27 3.90 -12.18
N ILE A 4 15.12 3.85 -11.53
CA ILE A 4 13.84 4.21 -12.14
C ILE A 4 13.86 5.72 -12.34
N LYS A 5 13.99 6.17 -13.59
CA LYS A 5 14.00 7.60 -13.92
C LYS A 5 12.56 8.10 -13.95
N ILE A 6 12.16 8.83 -12.91
CA ILE A 6 10.84 9.44 -12.83
C ILE A 6 10.82 10.71 -13.70
N PRO A 7 9.97 10.80 -14.74
CA PRO A 7 9.99 11.91 -15.69
C PRO A 7 9.30 13.19 -15.16
N ASN A 8 8.90 13.23 -13.89
CA ASN A 8 8.14 14.33 -13.31
C ASN A 8 8.88 14.95 -12.11
N LYS A 9 9.29 16.22 -12.27
CA LYS A 9 10.03 16.98 -11.25
C LYS A 9 9.27 17.15 -9.93
N LYS A 10 7.94 17.21 -9.99
CA LYS A 10 7.08 17.32 -8.81
C LYS A 10 6.97 15.98 -8.07
N LEU A 11 7.07 14.85 -8.77
CA LEU A 11 7.07 13.54 -8.12
C LEU A 11 8.44 13.22 -7.52
N SER A 12 9.52 13.62 -8.19
CA SER A 12 10.88 13.46 -7.66
C SER A 12 11.15 14.28 -6.40
N SER A 13 10.40 15.36 -6.14
CA SER A 13 10.63 16.19 -4.95
C SER A 13 10.12 15.59 -3.65
N PHE A 14 9.27 14.56 -3.71
CA PHE A 14 8.72 13.90 -2.52
C PHE A 14 9.22 12.48 -2.36
N ILE A 15 9.95 11.94 -3.33
CA ILE A 15 10.32 10.52 -3.31
C ILE A 15 11.25 10.18 -2.15
N ASP A 16 12.11 11.11 -1.76
CA ASP A 16 13.05 10.92 -0.64
C ASP A 16 12.33 10.93 0.71
N ASP A 17 11.09 11.42 0.78
CA ASP A 17 10.26 11.41 1.99
C ASP A 17 9.51 10.08 2.19
N PHE A 18 9.50 9.20 1.18
CA PHE A 18 8.76 7.94 1.21
C PHE A 18 9.67 6.73 1.01
N THR A 19 9.37 5.65 1.73
CA THR A 19 9.94 4.35 1.41
C THR A 19 9.13 3.76 0.25
N LEU A 20 9.77 3.62 -0.91
CA LEU A 20 9.17 2.92 -2.05
C LEU A 20 9.39 1.42 -1.91
N ILE A 21 8.29 0.68 -1.99
CA ILE A 21 8.29 -0.78 -1.93
C ILE A 21 8.27 -1.29 -3.37
N ASP A 22 9.27 -2.08 -3.73
CA ASP A 22 9.34 -2.69 -5.07
C ASP A 22 8.28 -3.78 -5.21
N LEU A 23 7.65 -3.84 -6.39
CA LEU A 23 6.72 -4.92 -6.72
C LEU A 23 7.50 -6.19 -7.07
N ASP A 24 7.65 -7.11 -6.13
CA ASP A 24 8.30 -8.39 -6.35
C ASP A 24 7.32 -9.54 -6.69
N LYS A 25 7.87 -10.72 -7.04
CA LYS A 25 7.06 -11.89 -7.39
C LYS A 25 6.28 -12.47 -6.20
N ASN A 26 6.77 -12.33 -4.97
CA ASN A 26 6.12 -12.86 -3.78
C ASN A 26 4.84 -12.07 -3.50
N ILE A 27 4.97 -10.75 -3.54
CA ILE A 27 3.93 -9.73 -3.57
C ILE A 27 2.87 -10.14 -4.60
N ILE A 28 3.24 -10.30 -5.88
CA ILE A 28 2.31 -10.66 -6.96
C ILE A 28 1.57 -11.99 -6.68
N ASN A 29 2.28 -13.01 -6.20
CA ASN A 29 1.69 -14.32 -5.91
C ASN A 29 0.68 -14.28 -4.75
N LYS A 30 0.86 -13.38 -3.78
CA LYS A 30 -0.07 -13.21 -2.65
C LYS A 30 -1.35 -12.48 -3.06
N PHE A 31 -1.27 -11.50 -3.95
CA PHE A 31 -2.42 -10.68 -4.32
C PHE A 31 -3.51 -11.42 -5.09
N LEU A 32 -3.17 -12.52 -5.78
CA LEU A 32 -4.16 -13.39 -6.43
C LEU A 32 -5.09 -14.11 -5.43
N LYS A 33 -4.76 -14.07 -4.14
CA LYS A 33 -5.53 -14.68 -3.03
C LYS A 33 -6.03 -13.65 -2.02
N GLY A 34 -6.01 -12.37 -2.38
CA GLY A 34 -6.34 -11.28 -1.46
C GLY A 34 -7.84 -11.16 -1.14
N PRO A 35 -8.19 -10.33 -0.14
CA PRO A 35 -9.55 -10.19 0.37
C PRO A 35 -10.49 -9.42 -0.55
N THR A 36 -9.97 -8.79 -1.61
CA THR A 36 -10.75 -8.03 -2.59
C THR A 36 -10.62 -8.65 -3.98
N ASN A 37 -11.53 -8.26 -4.87
CA ASN A 37 -11.44 -8.61 -6.29
C ASN A 37 -10.63 -7.56 -7.08
N ASP A 38 -10.17 -6.49 -6.43
CA ASP A 38 -9.38 -5.44 -7.06
C ASP A 38 -7.89 -5.72 -6.82
N LEU A 39 -7.17 -5.94 -7.92
CA LEU A 39 -5.75 -6.22 -7.90
C LEU A 39 -4.96 -5.12 -7.16
N LYS A 40 -5.30 -3.84 -7.37
CA LYS A 40 -4.60 -2.70 -6.76
C LYS A 40 -4.79 -2.70 -5.25
N ASP A 41 -6.01 -2.98 -4.78
CA ASP A 41 -6.28 -3.02 -3.34
C ASP A 41 -5.53 -4.18 -2.67
N ASN A 42 -5.55 -5.35 -3.29
CA ASN A 42 -4.79 -6.49 -2.80
C ASN A 42 -3.28 -6.20 -2.79
N ILE A 43 -2.75 -5.53 -3.83
CA ILE A 43 -1.36 -5.07 -3.88
C ILE A 43 -1.04 -4.23 -2.66
N HIS A 44 -1.79 -3.15 -2.45
CA HIS A 44 -1.51 -2.22 -1.37
C HIS A 44 -1.65 -2.82 0.03
N LEU A 45 -2.68 -3.64 0.26
CA LEU A 45 -2.91 -4.27 1.56
C LEU A 45 -1.77 -5.22 1.95
N HIS A 46 -1.36 -6.07 1.02
CA HIS A 46 -0.28 -7.01 1.26
C HIS A 46 1.09 -6.32 1.31
N SER A 47 1.34 -5.26 0.53
CA SER A 47 2.54 -4.43 0.70
C SER A 47 2.62 -3.82 2.10
N ALA A 48 1.51 -3.27 2.61
CA ALA A 48 1.46 -2.72 3.97
C ALA A 48 1.69 -3.80 5.04
N ALA A 49 1.18 -5.01 4.83
CA ALA A 49 1.39 -6.11 5.76
C ALA A 49 2.82 -6.67 5.74
N GLU A 50 3.49 -6.69 4.58
CA GLU A 50 4.87 -7.18 4.45
C GLU A 50 5.90 -6.23 5.05
N GLU A 51 5.70 -4.92 4.91
CA GLU A 51 6.55 -3.90 5.53
C GLU A 51 6.14 -3.59 6.98
N ASP A 52 5.35 -4.49 7.62
CA ASP A 52 4.90 -4.38 9.02
C ASP A 52 4.31 -2.98 9.36
N CYS A 53 3.56 -2.38 8.44
CA CYS A 53 2.94 -1.08 8.67
C CYS A 53 1.86 -1.17 9.77
N ASP A 54 1.87 -0.24 10.71
CA ASP A 54 0.84 -0.16 11.76
C ASP A 54 -0.51 0.35 11.22
N ILE A 55 -0.48 1.21 10.20
CA ILE A 55 -1.66 1.95 9.72
C ILE A 55 -1.72 1.93 8.19
N PHE A 56 -2.91 1.60 7.68
CA PHE A 56 -3.27 1.69 6.28
C PHE A 56 -4.34 2.77 6.07
N LEU A 57 -3.95 3.90 5.48
CA LEU A 57 -4.85 5.03 5.25
C LEU A 57 -5.60 4.89 3.92
N THR A 58 -6.93 4.92 3.96
CA THR A 58 -7.76 4.89 2.74
C THR A 58 -9.12 5.56 2.94
N PHE A 59 -9.70 6.06 1.85
CA PHE A 59 -11.09 6.52 1.80
C PHE A 59 -12.06 5.44 1.30
N ASP A 60 -11.55 4.26 0.90
CA ASP A 60 -12.39 3.19 0.40
C ASP A 60 -13.23 2.58 1.52
N LYS A 61 -14.55 2.66 1.39
CA LYS A 61 -15.50 2.20 2.41
C LYS A 61 -15.49 0.68 2.62
N LYS A 62 -15.18 -0.11 1.58
CA LYS A 62 -15.11 -1.57 1.69
C LYS A 62 -13.87 -1.97 2.47
N LEU A 63 -12.73 -1.34 2.18
CA LEU A 63 -11.49 -1.56 2.95
C LEU A 63 -11.64 -1.10 4.40
N LEU A 64 -12.23 0.09 4.62
CA LEU A 64 -12.51 0.59 5.97
C LEU A 64 -13.39 -0.36 6.79
N ALA A 65 -14.33 -1.06 6.15
CA ALA A 65 -15.18 -2.04 6.83
C ALA A 65 -14.41 -3.27 7.34
N MET A 66 -13.24 -3.59 6.76
CA MET A 66 -12.39 -4.70 7.21
C MET A 66 -11.72 -4.39 8.55
N ARG A 67 -11.51 -3.10 8.86
CA ARG A 67 -10.84 -2.56 10.06
C ARG A 67 -9.36 -2.91 10.20
N PHE A 68 -8.96 -4.13 9.85
CA PHE A 68 -7.57 -4.61 9.94
C PHE A 68 -7.23 -5.51 8.76
N PHE A 69 -5.95 -5.52 8.40
CA PHE A 69 -5.37 -6.50 7.48
C PHE A 69 -3.95 -6.85 7.94
N GLY A 70 -3.71 -8.11 8.27
CA GLY A 70 -2.49 -8.49 8.98
C GLY A 70 -2.40 -7.76 10.32
N LYS A 71 -1.31 -7.03 10.56
CA LYS A 71 -1.14 -6.14 11.73
C LYS A 71 -1.62 -4.70 11.47
N ALA A 72 -1.80 -4.32 10.21
CA ALA A 72 -2.13 -2.95 9.83
C ALA A 72 -3.60 -2.63 10.18
N GLN A 73 -3.81 -1.52 10.90
CA GLN A 73 -5.13 -0.94 11.11
C GLN A 73 -5.55 -0.13 9.88
N ILE A 74 -6.70 -0.45 9.31
CA ILE A 74 -7.27 0.29 8.19
C ILE A 74 -8.12 1.43 8.74
N MET A 75 -7.76 2.67 8.38
CA MET A 75 -8.47 3.85 8.86
C MET A 75 -8.61 4.95 7.81
N SER A 76 -9.61 5.80 8.01
CA SER A 76 -9.80 7.00 7.21
C SER A 76 -8.75 8.04 7.59
N PRO A 77 -8.14 8.75 6.62
CA PRO A 77 -7.30 9.91 6.91
C PRO A 77 -7.97 10.95 7.80
N THR A 78 -9.30 11.09 7.77
CA THR A 78 -10.02 12.03 8.65
C THR A 78 -10.01 11.64 10.12
N ASN A 79 -9.73 10.37 10.41
CA ASN A 79 -9.72 9.81 11.76
C ASN A 79 -8.29 9.62 12.28
N PHE A 80 -7.29 9.84 11.42
CA PHE A 80 -5.88 9.87 11.77
C PHE A 80 -5.58 11.27 12.33
N LYS A 81 -5.32 11.35 13.63
CA LYS A 81 -5.03 12.58 14.36
C LYS A 81 -3.60 12.57 14.88
#